data_AF-A0A2D6U248-F1
#
_entry.id   AF-A0A2D6U248-F1
#
_cell.length_a   1.000
_cell.length_b   1.000
_cell.length_c   1.000
_cell.angle_alpha   90.00
_cell.angle_beta   90.00
_cell.angle_gamma   90.00
#
_symmetry.space_group_name_H-M   'P 1'
#
loop_
_entity.id
_entity.type
_entity.pdbx_description
1 polymer ?
#
loop_
_entity_poly.entity_id
_entity_poly.type
_entity_poly.pdbx_seq_one_letter_code
_entity_poly.pdbx_strand_id
1 'polypeptide(L)'
;DAFPFDSTQWTDADGDGFGDNPAPANNPDAFPNDGTQWEDADGDGYGDNQGGSNADRFVNDPTQWFDSDNDGYGDNPAPANNPDAFPNDGTQWIDTDQDGYGDNQNGNNPDKFPTDSTQWQDSDYDGLGDNANGNNPDLCPGTPFGETVDSNGCSTSQTDEDQDMIPDNQDACPNTPAGEFVDSNGCSATQLDDDNDGVVNQYDLCPATPLGSVIDSAGCSASQLDTDGDGINDELDQCPSTSPNVPINGFGCAADQRDTDMDGLNDNVDSCPNTPTSEIANNNGCSPSQTDTDLDGVFDNQDLCANTILTDLDGDGNFDVDSAGCSPIQYDDDNDMIDNTIDICPATPNGEQPNSVGCSDSQLDEDMDSIWNSDDLCFDTPAGESVDQNGCSEYQKDDDQDGYVNAEDDCSNTPLNNITDDNGCSLIQLDSDGDGVNDYFDAFPFDSNESVDTDGDGITDRLDAYPLDETRSEAEAKESGGGFMYIVIAILIIGIIGALLVVRNKQEGGYQSPFSQVAETDDVTENNMAQTDYQSKDVPQISQQQNQTWEENGVHWSIDENGQLSYFDNGTQSWELFQQ
;
A
#
# COMPACT_ATOMS: atom_id res chain seq x y z
N ASP A 1 -55.46 65.61 97.59
CA ASP A 1 -55.04 64.22 97.44
C ASP A 1 -55.96 63.60 96.41
N ALA A 2 -55.40 63.34 95.23
CA ALA A 2 -56.13 62.76 94.10
C ALA A 2 -56.34 61.24 94.25
N PHE A 3 -55.52 60.55 95.08
CA PHE A 3 -55.52 59.09 95.24
C PHE A 3 -55.74 58.67 96.69
N PRO A 4 -56.93 58.87 97.26
CA PRO A 4 -57.21 58.65 98.69
C PRO A 4 -57.05 57.20 99.17
N PHE A 5 -56.87 56.23 98.25
CA PHE A 5 -56.69 54.81 98.55
C PHE A 5 -55.30 54.27 98.19
N ASP A 6 -54.41 55.08 97.60
CA ASP A 6 -53.00 54.74 97.38
C ASP A 6 -52.11 55.73 98.14
N SER A 7 -51.54 55.29 99.26
CA SER A 7 -50.70 56.15 100.10
C SER A 7 -49.40 56.64 99.43
N THR A 8 -49.01 56.06 98.29
CA THR A 8 -47.80 56.41 97.55
C THR A 8 -48.05 57.45 96.45
N GLN A 9 -49.32 57.74 96.13
CA GLN A 9 -49.75 58.71 95.13
C GLN A 9 -50.59 59.80 95.80
N TRP A 10 -50.45 61.06 95.37
CA TRP A 10 -51.24 62.17 95.95
C TRP A 10 -51.45 63.37 95.00
N THR A 11 -50.68 63.42 93.91
CA THR A 11 -50.76 64.42 92.84
C THR A 11 -51.22 63.74 91.56
N ASP A 12 -52.05 64.44 90.78
CA ASP A 12 -52.61 64.07 89.48
C ASP A 12 -52.76 65.41 88.74
N ALA A 13 -51.73 65.82 88.02
CA ALA A 13 -51.63 67.19 87.53
C ALA A 13 -52.48 67.44 86.26
N ASP A 14 -52.69 66.41 85.44
CA ASP A 14 -53.43 66.50 84.18
C ASP A 14 -54.81 65.81 84.22
N GLY A 15 -55.12 65.05 85.28
CA GLY A 15 -56.45 64.58 85.62
C GLY A 15 -56.85 63.29 84.90
N ASP A 16 -55.90 62.47 84.46
CA ASP A 16 -56.16 61.23 83.73
C ASP A 16 -56.40 60.00 84.63
N GLY A 17 -56.12 60.15 85.93
CA GLY A 17 -56.29 59.12 86.93
C GLY A 17 -55.06 58.24 87.17
N PHE A 18 -53.89 58.63 86.69
CA PHE A 18 -52.57 58.13 87.09
C PHE A 18 -51.84 59.19 87.93
N GLY A 19 -50.89 58.78 88.79
CA GLY A 19 -50.31 59.67 89.79
C GLY A 19 -48.89 60.15 89.48
N ASP A 20 -48.64 61.45 89.61
CA ASP A 20 -47.38 62.09 89.21
C ASP A 20 -46.16 61.70 90.06
N ASN A 21 -46.35 61.08 91.25
CA ASN A 21 -45.21 60.89 92.15
C ASN A 21 -44.35 59.73 91.67
N PRO A 22 -43.03 59.91 91.47
CA PRO A 22 -42.17 58.89 90.87
C PRO A 22 -41.95 57.68 91.79
N ALA A 23 -41.34 56.62 91.23
CA ALA A 23 -40.91 55.43 91.96
C ALA A 23 -40.18 55.81 93.29
N PRO A 24 -40.50 55.17 94.43
CA PRO A 24 -41.11 53.84 94.57
C PRO A 24 -42.65 53.83 94.68
N ALA A 25 -43.35 54.85 94.18
CA ALA A 25 -44.80 54.81 94.11
C ALA A 25 -45.32 53.70 93.18
N ASN A 26 -46.55 53.23 93.42
CA ASN A 26 -47.19 52.24 92.55
C ASN A 26 -47.71 52.93 91.28
N ASN A 27 -47.39 52.36 90.10
CA ASN A 27 -47.81 52.84 88.78
C ASN A 27 -47.69 54.37 88.62
N PRO A 28 -46.48 54.93 88.82
CA PRO A 28 -46.27 56.35 88.64
C PRO A 28 -46.55 56.71 87.18
N ASP A 29 -47.22 57.84 86.98
CA ASP A 29 -47.48 58.41 85.67
C ASP A 29 -46.16 58.80 84.97
N ALA A 30 -45.94 58.26 83.78
CA ALA A 30 -44.78 58.54 82.94
C ALA A 30 -44.84 59.94 82.30
N PHE A 31 -46.05 60.51 82.11
CA PHE A 31 -46.28 61.80 81.48
C PHE A 31 -47.17 62.75 82.32
N PRO A 32 -46.69 63.27 83.47
CA PRO A 32 -47.48 64.05 84.44
C PRO A 32 -48.08 65.38 83.97
N ASN A 33 -48.02 65.71 82.68
CA ASN A 33 -48.61 66.92 82.11
C ASN A 33 -49.41 66.64 80.82
N ASP A 34 -49.53 65.37 80.40
CA ASP A 34 -50.29 64.96 79.24
C ASP A 34 -51.34 63.93 79.66
N GLY A 35 -52.53 64.41 80.04
CA GLY A 35 -53.61 63.53 80.53
C GLY A 35 -54.23 62.61 79.47
N THR A 36 -53.56 62.42 78.34
CA THR A 36 -53.87 61.38 77.36
C THR A 36 -52.83 60.26 77.31
N GLN A 37 -51.71 60.38 78.03
CA GLN A 37 -50.61 59.42 78.11
C GLN A 37 -50.21 59.19 79.56
N TRP A 38 -49.94 57.94 79.95
CA TRP A 38 -49.58 57.61 81.34
C TRP A 38 -48.56 56.48 81.50
N GLU A 39 -48.24 55.78 80.40
CA GLU A 39 -47.35 54.61 80.35
C GLU A 39 -46.30 54.81 79.25
N ASP A 40 -45.06 54.42 79.54
CA ASP A 40 -43.87 54.48 78.66
C ASP A 40 -43.07 53.19 78.90
N ALA A 41 -43.45 52.11 78.22
CA ALA A 41 -42.97 50.77 78.52
C ALA A 41 -41.48 50.57 78.19
N ASP A 42 -40.96 51.25 77.17
CA ASP A 42 -39.58 51.11 76.71
C ASP A 42 -38.66 52.28 77.09
N GLY A 43 -39.22 53.40 77.56
CA GLY A 43 -38.50 54.52 78.16
C GLY A 43 -37.96 55.52 77.14
N ASP A 44 -38.55 55.61 75.95
CA ASP A 44 -38.13 56.52 74.88
C ASP A 44 -38.73 57.94 74.99
N GLY A 45 -39.73 58.11 75.86
CA GLY A 45 -40.42 59.36 76.09
C GLY A 45 -41.61 59.64 75.17
N TYR A 46 -42.14 58.63 74.48
CA TYR A 46 -43.43 58.63 73.79
C TYR A 46 -44.41 57.71 74.54
N GLY A 47 -45.70 58.08 74.54
CA GLY A 47 -46.66 57.39 75.42
C GLY A 47 -47.36 56.22 74.75
N ASP A 48 -47.51 55.10 75.46
CA ASP A 48 -48.04 53.84 74.91
C ASP A 48 -49.53 53.90 74.49
N ASN A 49 -50.28 54.89 75.00
CA ASN A 49 -51.70 55.00 74.73
C ASN A 49 -51.95 55.51 73.30
N GLN A 50 -52.23 54.59 72.38
CA GLN A 50 -52.46 54.84 70.94
C GLN A 50 -53.50 55.92 70.60
N GLY A 51 -54.42 56.22 71.54
CA GLY A 51 -55.46 57.24 71.37
C GLY A 51 -55.07 58.64 71.88
N GLY A 52 -53.91 58.80 72.51
CA GLY A 52 -53.43 60.06 73.09
C GLY A 52 -52.55 60.88 72.15
N SER A 53 -52.07 62.03 72.63
CA SER A 53 -51.06 62.84 71.91
C SER A 53 -49.74 62.11 71.85
N ASN A 54 -49.01 62.27 70.73
CA ASN A 54 -47.67 61.71 70.51
C ASN A 54 -47.54 60.24 70.93
N ALA A 55 -48.55 59.44 70.59
CA ALA A 55 -48.58 58.04 70.96
C ALA A 55 -47.46 57.28 70.27
N ASP A 56 -46.73 56.48 71.04
CA ASP A 56 -45.67 55.62 70.56
C ASP A 56 -46.25 54.48 69.71
N ARG A 57 -45.91 54.42 68.42
CA ARG A 57 -46.36 53.33 67.53
C ARG A 57 -45.69 51.99 67.83
N PHE A 58 -44.56 51.97 68.53
CA PHE A 58 -43.74 50.79 68.79
C PHE A 58 -43.39 50.65 70.28
N VAL A 59 -44.42 50.46 71.11
CA VAL A 59 -44.41 50.34 72.60
C VAL A 59 -43.40 49.38 73.27
N ASN A 60 -42.53 48.70 72.52
CA ASN A 60 -41.45 47.87 73.07
C ASN A 60 -40.09 48.13 72.41
N ASP A 61 -39.99 49.11 71.51
CA ASP A 61 -38.77 49.45 70.77
C ASP A 61 -38.39 50.89 71.05
N PRO A 62 -37.46 51.13 71.99
CA PRO A 62 -37.13 52.49 72.45
C PRO A 62 -36.37 53.33 71.41
N THR A 63 -36.26 52.82 70.18
CA THR A 63 -35.63 53.50 69.06
C THR A 63 -36.62 53.90 67.96
N GLN A 64 -37.88 53.47 68.04
CA GLN A 64 -38.93 53.74 67.06
C GLN A 64 -40.20 54.24 67.76
N TRP A 65 -40.83 55.28 67.24
CA TRP A 65 -42.06 55.83 67.83
C TRP A 65 -43.05 56.43 66.82
N PHE A 66 -42.61 56.70 65.59
CA PHE A 66 -43.46 57.14 64.49
C PHE A 66 -43.55 56.08 63.39
N ASP A 67 -44.73 55.95 62.81
CA ASP A 67 -45.05 55.14 61.64
C ASP A 67 -46.01 55.98 60.79
N SER A 68 -45.46 56.66 59.78
CA SER A 68 -46.16 57.69 59.02
C SER A 68 -47.19 57.12 58.04
N ASP A 69 -46.94 55.93 57.49
CA ASP A 69 -47.81 55.30 56.49
C ASP A 69 -48.55 54.04 56.99
N ASN A 70 -48.29 53.63 58.23
CA ASN A 70 -48.94 52.54 58.97
C ASN A 70 -48.64 51.15 58.40
N ASP A 71 -47.41 50.92 57.95
CA ASP A 71 -46.96 49.63 57.43
C ASP A 71 -46.30 48.72 58.49
N GLY A 72 -46.04 49.28 59.68
CA GLY A 72 -45.42 48.59 60.80
C GLY A 72 -43.89 48.64 60.83
N TYR A 73 -43.25 49.49 60.03
CA TYR A 73 -41.85 49.87 60.13
C TYR A 73 -41.74 51.31 60.65
N GLY A 74 -40.69 51.58 61.42
CA GLY A 74 -40.59 52.85 62.14
C GLY A 74 -39.80 53.91 61.36
N ASP A 75 -40.32 55.14 61.31
CA ASP A 75 -39.75 56.25 60.53
C ASP A 75 -38.35 56.69 60.98
N ASN A 76 -37.92 56.33 62.20
CA ASN A 76 -36.64 56.81 62.70
C ASN A 76 -35.50 56.08 61.99
N PRO A 77 -34.52 56.82 61.43
CA PRO A 77 -33.42 56.20 60.71
C PRO A 77 -32.43 55.49 61.65
N ALA A 78 -31.54 54.68 61.06
CA ALA A 78 -30.41 54.07 61.78
C ALA A 78 -29.69 55.11 62.67
N PRO A 79 -29.37 54.79 63.95
CA PRO A 79 -29.19 53.45 64.50
C PRO A 79 -30.44 52.80 65.11
N ALA A 80 -31.64 53.31 64.81
CA ALA A 80 -32.88 52.67 65.23
C ALA A 80 -33.01 51.24 64.66
N ASN A 81 -33.77 50.39 65.36
CA ASN A 81 -34.06 49.03 64.91
C ASN A 81 -35.08 49.10 63.77
N ASN A 82 -34.87 48.29 62.72
CA ASN A 82 -35.78 48.16 61.58
C ASN A 82 -36.31 49.52 61.04
N PRO A 83 -35.42 50.48 60.73
CA PRO A 83 -35.82 51.77 60.21
C PRO A 83 -36.49 51.60 58.86
N ASP A 84 -37.60 52.31 58.65
CA ASP A 84 -38.29 52.37 57.38
C ASP A 84 -37.46 53.17 56.36
N ALA A 85 -37.10 52.52 55.25
CA ALA A 85 -36.40 53.16 54.13
C ALA A 85 -37.32 54.10 53.32
N PHE A 86 -38.65 53.88 53.36
CA PHE A 86 -39.66 54.64 52.64
C PHE A 86 -40.81 55.13 53.54
N PRO A 87 -40.56 56.09 54.47
CA PRO A 87 -41.54 56.54 55.48
C PRO A 87 -42.85 57.18 54.99
N ASN A 88 -43.13 57.17 53.69
CA ASN A 88 -44.35 57.72 53.12
C ASN A 88 -45.01 56.77 52.10
N ASP A 89 -44.47 55.57 51.91
CA ASP A 89 -45.00 54.56 51.01
C ASP A 89 -45.13 53.24 51.76
N GLY A 90 -46.27 53.05 52.44
CA GLY A 90 -46.51 51.85 53.25
C GLY A 90 -46.67 50.54 52.48
N THR A 91 -46.26 50.54 51.21
CA THR A 91 -46.05 49.34 50.42
C THR A 91 -44.57 48.97 50.26
N GLN A 92 -43.64 49.80 50.74
CA GLN A 92 -42.19 49.62 50.70
C GLN A 92 -41.59 50.01 52.06
N TRP A 93 -40.60 49.26 52.54
CA TRP A 93 -40.01 49.53 53.87
C TRP A 93 -38.51 49.19 53.99
N ILE A 94 -37.98 48.40 53.06
CA ILE A 94 -36.56 48.01 52.99
C ILE A 94 -36.03 48.41 51.62
N ASP A 95 -34.81 48.96 51.63
CA ASP A 95 -33.97 49.26 50.48
C ASP A 95 -32.59 48.64 50.78
N THR A 96 -32.35 47.43 50.27
CA THR A 96 -31.18 46.64 50.67
C THR A 96 -29.87 47.20 50.09
N ASP A 97 -29.91 47.78 48.89
CA ASP A 97 -28.72 48.26 48.19
C ASP A 97 -28.57 49.79 48.13
N GLN A 98 -29.55 50.52 48.66
CA GLN A 98 -29.59 51.98 48.82
C GLN A 98 -29.68 52.74 47.50
N ASP A 99 -30.38 52.20 46.51
CA ASP A 99 -30.61 52.88 45.23
C ASP A 99 -31.89 53.74 45.20
N GLY A 100 -32.72 53.63 46.25
CA GLY A 100 -33.96 54.37 46.39
C GLY A 100 -35.19 53.69 45.78
N TYR A 101 -35.10 52.41 45.42
CA TYR A 101 -36.22 51.56 45.05
C TYR A 101 -36.44 50.48 46.12
N GLY A 102 -37.70 50.15 46.40
CA GLY A 102 -38.03 49.29 47.53
C GLY A 102 -38.08 47.81 47.17
N ASP A 103 -37.52 46.96 48.05
CA ASP A 103 -37.37 45.52 47.84
C ASP A 103 -38.71 44.76 47.74
N ASN A 104 -39.81 45.31 48.27
CA ASN A 104 -41.09 44.61 48.32
C ASN A 104 -41.72 44.54 46.93
N GLN A 105 -41.64 43.37 46.30
CA GLN A 105 -42.14 43.10 44.94
C GLN A 105 -43.63 43.37 44.72
N ASN A 106 -44.43 43.38 45.78
CA ASN A 106 -45.87 43.69 45.70
C ASN A 106 -46.18 45.16 45.97
N GLY A 107 -45.18 45.98 46.28
CA GLY A 107 -45.33 47.39 46.52
C GLY A 107 -45.31 48.23 45.26
N ASN A 108 -45.38 49.55 45.44
CA ASN A 108 -45.25 50.50 44.35
C ASN A 108 -43.79 50.57 43.89
N ASN A 109 -43.59 50.65 42.57
CA ASN A 109 -42.25 50.73 41.93
C ASN A 109 -41.21 49.81 42.59
N PRO A 110 -41.50 48.51 42.68
CA PRO A 110 -40.61 47.58 43.36
C PRO A 110 -39.30 47.46 42.61
N ASP A 111 -38.21 47.43 43.36
CA ASP A 111 -36.87 47.15 42.85
C ASP A 111 -36.82 45.71 42.32
N LYS A 112 -36.60 45.54 41.01
CA LYS A 112 -36.47 44.20 40.40
C LYS A 112 -35.15 43.50 40.72
N PHE A 113 -34.14 44.22 41.18
CA PHE A 113 -32.86 43.67 41.59
C PHE A 113 -32.44 44.19 42.97
N PRO A 114 -33.07 43.70 44.08
CA PRO A 114 -32.88 44.18 45.46
C PRO A 114 -31.47 44.16 46.06
N THR A 115 -30.45 43.79 45.30
CA THR A 115 -29.06 43.70 45.76
C THR A 115 -28.10 44.39 44.81
N ASP A 116 -28.63 45.03 43.77
CA ASP A 116 -27.90 45.62 42.68
C ASP A 116 -28.29 47.08 42.46
N SER A 117 -27.64 47.97 43.21
CA SER A 117 -27.95 49.41 43.20
C SER A 117 -27.82 50.13 41.85
N THR A 118 -27.39 49.41 40.81
CA THR A 118 -27.30 49.94 39.45
C THR A 118 -28.47 49.54 38.56
N GLN A 119 -29.32 48.61 39.00
CA GLN A 119 -30.45 48.07 38.24
C GLN A 119 -31.68 47.96 39.16
N TRP A 120 -32.81 48.55 38.76
CA TRP A 120 -34.05 48.48 39.56
C TRP A 120 -35.30 48.14 38.74
N GLN A 121 -35.16 48.09 37.41
CA GLN A 121 -36.27 47.90 36.47
C GLN A 121 -35.93 46.76 35.52
N ASP A 122 -36.92 45.92 35.25
CA ASP A 122 -36.92 44.82 34.29
C ASP A 122 -38.31 44.83 33.63
N SER A 123 -38.38 45.33 32.39
CA SER A 123 -39.66 45.61 31.73
C SER A 123 -40.31 44.38 31.09
N ASP A 124 -39.52 43.41 30.64
CA ASP A 124 -39.99 42.20 29.95
C ASP A 124 -39.80 40.91 30.78
N TYR A 125 -39.25 41.03 31.98
CA TYR A 125 -39.08 39.97 32.98
C TYR A 125 -38.10 38.87 32.55
N ASP A 126 -37.09 39.23 31.76
CA ASP A 126 -36.05 38.31 31.28
C ASP A 126 -34.90 38.12 32.31
N GLY A 127 -34.88 38.94 33.37
CA GLY A 127 -33.88 38.90 34.43
C GLY A 127 -32.62 39.73 34.13
N LEU A 128 -32.61 40.52 33.07
CA LEU A 128 -31.67 41.59 32.79
C LEU A 128 -32.35 42.93 33.08
N GLY A 129 -31.57 43.91 33.50
CA GLY A 129 -32.17 45.17 33.93
C GLY A 129 -32.06 46.28 32.89
N ASP A 130 -33.11 47.09 32.76
CA ASP A 130 -33.26 48.10 31.72
C ASP A 130 -32.28 49.28 31.80
N ASN A 131 -31.64 49.50 32.94
CA ASN A 131 -30.79 50.67 33.13
C ASN A 131 -29.48 50.54 32.34
N ALA A 132 -29.41 51.19 31.18
CA ALA A 132 -28.26 51.13 30.26
C ALA A 132 -26.88 51.45 30.87
N ASN A 133 -26.80 52.12 32.03
CA ASN A 133 -25.53 52.44 32.70
C ASN A 133 -25.20 51.54 33.89
N GLY A 134 -26.08 50.62 34.27
CA GLY A 134 -25.78 49.68 35.33
C GLY A 134 -25.04 48.45 34.82
N ASN A 135 -24.88 47.48 35.70
CA ASN A 135 -24.22 46.23 35.37
C ASN A 135 -25.17 45.30 34.60
N ASN A 136 -24.60 44.57 33.65
CA ASN A 136 -25.34 43.62 32.82
C ASN A 136 -26.66 44.20 32.24
N PRO A 137 -26.61 45.40 31.62
CA PRO A 137 -27.82 46.08 31.17
C PRO A 137 -28.46 45.30 30.03
N ASP A 138 -29.78 45.27 30.02
CA ASP A 138 -30.56 44.79 28.90
C ASP A 138 -30.44 45.77 27.72
N LEU A 139 -29.99 45.25 26.57
CA LEU A 139 -29.88 46.01 25.32
C LEU A 139 -31.20 46.00 24.53
N CYS A 140 -32.13 45.12 24.89
CA CYS A 140 -33.46 44.97 24.34
C CYS A 140 -34.58 44.92 25.42
N PRO A 141 -34.82 46.00 26.20
CA PRO A 141 -35.82 46.09 27.31
C PRO A 141 -37.31 45.88 26.95
N GLY A 142 -37.60 45.43 25.75
CA GLY A 142 -38.95 45.26 25.23
C GLY A 142 -39.08 43.96 24.43
N THR A 143 -38.32 42.94 24.81
CA THR A 143 -38.42 41.63 24.22
C THR A 143 -39.84 41.08 24.43
N PRO A 144 -40.49 40.53 23.39
CA PRO A 144 -41.81 39.95 23.55
C PRO A 144 -41.83 38.84 24.62
N PHE A 145 -42.77 38.95 25.55
CA PHE A 145 -42.90 37.99 26.65
C PHE A 145 -42.97 36.54 26.15
N GLY A 146 -42.08 35.70 26.69
CA GLY A 146 -41.98 34.28 26.37
C GLY A 146 -41.00 33.92 25.25
N GLU A 147 -40.35 34.91 24.63
CA GLU A 147 -39.19 34.67 23.77
C GLU A 147 -37.94 34.38 24.62
N THR A 148 -37.04 33.56 24.09
CA THR A 148 -35.74 33.32 24.70
C THR A 148 -34.77 34.41 24.27
N VAL A 149 -34.09 35.02 25.23
CA VAL A 149 -33.10 36.08 25.01
C VAL A 149 -31.67 35.56 25.03
N ASP A 150 -30.78 36.28 24.35
CA ASP A 150 -29.34 36.10 24.44
C ASP A 150 -28.74 36.76 25.71
N SER A 151 -27.42 36.85 25.80
CA SER A 151 -26.74 37.49 26.94
C SER A 151 -26.95 39.00 27.05
N ASN A 152 -27.47 39.62 25.99
CA ASN A 152 -27.75 41.05 25.91
C ASN A 152 -29.24 41.36 26.10
N GLY A 153 -30.08 40.35 26.39
CA GLY A 153 -31.53 40.50 26.56
C GLY A 153 -32.30 40.58 25.25
N CYS A 154 -31.65 40.31 24.11
CA CYS A 154 -32.29 40.37 22.81
C CYS A 154 -32.72 38.99 22.34
N SER A 155 -33.94 38.88 21.80
CA SER A 155 -34.36 37.66 21.12
C SER A 155 -33.98 37.65 19.65
N THR A 156 -34.13 36.50 19.00
CA THR A 156 -33.94 36.34 17.55
C THR A 156 -34.92 37.17 16.70
N SER A 157 -35.97 37.75 17.30
CA SER A 157 -36.88 38.65 16.59
C SER A 157 -36.39 40.10 16.52
N GLN A 158 -35.38 40.44 17.33
CA GLN A 158 -34.79 41.78 17.44
C GLN A 158 -33.33 41.83 16.98
N THR A 159 -32.70 40.68 16.78
CA THR A 159 -31.33 40.53 16.28
C THR A 159 -31.31 40.29 14.78
N ASP A 160 -30.24 40.74 14.15
CA ASP A 160 -29.94 40.68 12.71
C ASP A 160 -28.41 40.55 12.61
N GLU A 161 -27.92 39.30 12.61
CA GLU A 161 -26.50 38.96 12.77
C GLU A 161 -25.66 39.39 11.56
N ASP A 162 -26.16 39.22 10.34
CA ASP A 162 -25.46 39.53 9.09
C ASP A 162 -25.80 40.91 8.50
N GLN A 163 -26.74 41.63 9.11
CA GLN A 163 -27.14 43.00 8.81
C GLN A 163 -27.77 43.14 7.42
N ASP A 164 -28.49 42.10 6.98
CA ASP A 164 -29.20 42.07 5.70
C ASP A 164 -30.62 42.69 5.76
N MET A 165 -31.02 43.16 6.95
CA MET A 165 -32.32 43.75 7.30
C MET A 165 -33.46 42.75 7.53
N ILE A 166 -33.17 41.45 7.62
CA ILE A 166 -34.11 40.40 8.01
C ILE A 166 -33.71 39.89 9.41
N PRO A 167 -34.63 39.93 10.40
CA PRO A 167 -34.31 39.42 11.73
C PRO A 167 -33.99 37.92 11.73
N ASP A 168 -33.09 37.48 12.61
CA ASP A 168 -32.58 36.10 12.69
C ASP A 168 -33.69 35.04 12.75
N ASN A 169 -34.85 35.35 13.34
CA ASN A 169 -35.97 34.42 13.43
C ASN A 169 -36.74 34.20 12.10
N GLN A 170 -36.53 35.08 11.13
CA GLN A 170 -37.16 35.08 9.80
C GLN A 170 -36.13 34.86 8.69
N ASP A 171 -34.85 34.87 9.04
CA ASP A 171 -33.75 34.68 8.12
C ASP A 171 -33.45 33.19 7.90
N ALA A 172 -33.58 32.73 6.67
CA ALA A 172 -33.22 31.39 6.23
C ALA A 172 -31.74 31.29 5.83
N CYS A 173 -31.07 32.44 5.68
CA CYS A 173 -29.73 32.62 5.12
C CYS A 173 -28.84 33.49 6.05
N PRO A 174 -28.48 33.00 7.26
CA PRO A 174 -27.88 33.77 8.37
C PRO A 174 -26.45 34.33 8.14
N ASN A 175 -25.94 34.29 6.92
CA ASN A 175 -24.60 34.75 6.56
C ASN A 175 -24.58 35.38 5.16
N THR A 176 -25.62 36.14 4.83
CA THR A 176 -25.72 36.88 3.60
C THR A 176 -24.53 37.84 3.44
N PRO A 177 -23.83 37.80 2.29
CA PRO A 177 -22.73 38.73 2.05
C PRO A 177 -23.19 40.20 2.10
N ALA A 178 -22.44 41.01 2.84
CA ALA A 178 -22.76 42.42 3.03
C ALA A 178 -22.89 43.19 1.71
N GLY A 179 -24.02 43.89 1.54
CA GLY A 179 -24.31 44.73 0.38
C GLY A 179 -25.01 44.00 -0.78
N GLU A 180 -25.33 42.71 -0.64
CA GLU A 180 -26.22 42.01 -1.55
C GLU A 180 -27.69 42.35 -1.26
N PHE A 181 -28.55 42.20 -2.27
CA PHE A 181 -29.99 42.34 -2.09
C PHE A 181 -30.58 40.97 -1.77
N VAL A 182 -31.32 40.89 -0.67
CA VAL A 182 -32.00 39.67 -0.22
C VAL A 182 -33.47 39.65 -0.58
N ASP A 183 -34.03 38.45 -0.64
CA ASP A 183 -35.45 38.23 -0.73
C ASP A 183 -36.13 38.34 0.65
N SER A 184 -37.41 37.93 0.75
CA SER A 184 -38.15 38.01 2.02
C SER A 184 -37.70 37.03 3.09
N ASN A 185 -36.83 36.07 2.74
CA ASN A 185 -36.30 35.06 3.64
C ASN A 185 -34.82 35.32 3.98
N GLY A 186 -34.28 36.51 3.65
CA GLY A 186 -32.88 36.86 3.90
C GLY A 186 -31.89 36.24 2.90
N CYS A 187 -32.36 35.59 1.83
CA CYS A 187 -31.46 34.94 0.89
C CYS A 187 -31.11 35.84 -0.29
N SER A 188 -29.81 36.00 -0.55
CA SER A 188 -29.34 36.67 -1.77
C SER A 188 -29.33 35.73 -2.98
N ALA A 189 -29.23 36.32 -4.18
CA ALA A 189 -29.11 35.56 -5.43
C ALA A 189 -27.86 34.65 -5.49
N THR A 190 -26.85 34.91 -4.64
CA THR A 190 -25.63 34.09 -4.58
C THR A 190 -25.75 32.91 -3.61
N GLN A 191 -26.84 32.83 -2.84
CA GLN A 191 -27.12 31.76 -1.87
C GLN A 191 -28.31 30.88 -2.29
N LEU A 192 -29.20 31.37 -3.16
CA LEU A 192 -30.37 30.61 -3.60
C LEU A 192 -29.97 29.41 -4.49
N ASP A 193 -30.48 28.25 -4.11
CA ASP A 193 -30.37 26.95 -4.80
C ASP A 193 -31.77 26.30 -4.74
N ASP A 194 -32.52 26.40 -5.82
CA ASP A 194 -33.95 26.07 -5.84
C ASP A 194 -34.22 24.56 -5.79
N ASP A 195 -33.31 23.73 -6.33
CA ASP A 195 -33.44 22.28 -6.36
C ASP A 195 -32.52 21.54 -5.37
N ASN A 196 -31.66 22.28 -4.68
CA ASN A 196 -30.76 21.81 -3.62
C ASN A 196 -29.77 20.75 -4.11
N ASP A 197 -29.27 20.90 -5.33
CA ASP A 197 -28.26 20.02 -5.90
C ASP A 197 -26.81 20.44 -5.56
N GLY A 198 -26.65 21.62 -4.93
CA GLY A 198 -25.37 22.19 -4.51
C GLY A 198 -24.80 23.25 -5.47
N VAL A 199 -25.48 23.55 -6.58
CA VAL A 199 -25.13 24.63 -7.50
C VAL A 199 -26.18 25.73 -7.41
N VAL A 200 -25.74 26.92 -6.96
CA VAL A 200 -26.65 28.07 -6.82
C VAL A 200 -27.24 28.48 -8.17
N ASN A 201 -28.48 28.96 -8.14
CA ASN A 201 -29.31 29.31 -9.30
C ASN A 201 -28.61 30.19 -10.35
N GLN A 202 -27.68 31.06 -9.94
CA GLN A 202 -26.92 31.91 -10.86
C GLN A 202 -25.91 31.16 -11.75
N TYR A 203 -25.49 29.97 -11.33
CA TYR A 203 -24.51 29.12 -12.02
C TYR A 203 -25.09 27.79 -12.50
N ASP A 204 -26.31 27.47 -12.08
CA ASP A 204 -27.00 26.24 -12.43
C ASP A 204 -27.63 26.32 -13.83
N LEU A 205 -27.26 25.35 -14.69
CA LEU A 205 -27.83 25.19 -16.03
C LEU A 205 -29.04 24.24 -16.05
N CYS A 206 -29.26 23.52 -14.95
CA CYS A 206 -30.22 22.44 -14.78
C CYS A 206 -31.10 22.66 -13.52
N PRO A 207 -31.99 23.67 -13.51
CA PRO A 207 -32.75 24.17 -12.32
C PRO A 207 -33.82 23.25 -11.74
N ALA A 208 -33.78 21.96 -12.06
CA ALA A 208 -34.72 20.96 -11.57
C ALA A 208 -34.06 19.57 -11.51
N THR A 209 -32.80 19.54 -11.10
CA THR A 209 -32.05 18.32 -10.87
C THR A 209 -32.67 17.51 -9.74
N PRO A 210 -32.87 16.18 -9.93
CA PRO A 210 -33.42 15.35 -8.89
C PRO A 210 -32.53 15.35 -7.63
N LEU A 211 -33.15 15.58 -6.47
CA LEU A 211 -32.45 15.63 -5.19
C LEU A 211 -31.63 14.34 -4.94
N GLY A 212 -30.35 14.50 -4.65
CA GLY A 212 -29.43 13.39 -4.35
C GLY A 212 -28.79 12.73 -5.58
N SER A 213 -29.05 13.24 -6.78
CA SER A 213 -28.30 12.85 -7.98
C SER A 213 -26.83 13.26 -7.89
N VAL A 214 -25.95 12.50 -8.55
CA VAL A 214 -24.59 12.96 -8.83
C VAL A 214 -24.66 13.96 -9.98
N ILE A 215 -24.20 15.18 -9.74
CA ILE A 215 -24.19 16.28 -10.71
C ILE A 215 -22.79 16.59 -11.23
N ASP A 216 -22.73 17.24 -12.38
CA ASP A 216 -21.54 17.90 -12.89
C ASP A 216 -21.37 19.33 -12.30
N SER A 217 -20.36 20.06 -12.78
CA SER A 217 -20.09 21.43 -12.30
C SER A 217 -21.14 22.47 -12.70
N ALA A 218 -22.10 22.10 -13.56
CA ALA A 218 -23.16 22.96 -14.06
C ALA A 218 -24.52 22.65 -13.42
N GLY A 219 -24.56 21.77 -12.41
CA GLY A 219 -25.80 21.34 -11.74
C GLY A 219 -26.52 20.24 -12.50
N CYS A 220 -25.94 19.65 -13.56
CA CYS A 220 -26.66 18.69 -14.38
C CYS A 220 -26.36 17.24 -13.96
N SER A 221 -27.41 16.45 -13.75
CA SER A 221 -27.29 14.99 -13.58
C SER A 221 -27.29 14.27 -14.93
N ALA A 222 -26.73 13.05 -14.97
CA ALA A 222 -26.76 12.19 -16.16
C ALA A 222 -28.19 11.93 -16.70
N SER A 223 -29.21 12.05 -15.84
CA SER A 223 -30.62 11.91 -16.25
C SER A 223 -31.13 13.09 -17.11
N GLN A 224 -30.45 14.24 -17.04
CA GLN A 224 -30.78 15.47 -17.78
C GLN A 224 -29.85 15.73 -18.95
N LEU A 225 -28.68 15.08 -18.98
CA LEU A 225 -27.68 15.21 -20.04
C LEU A 225 -27.95 14.21 -21.17
N ASP A 226 -27.67 14.63 -22.40
CA ASP A 226 -27.67 13.82 -23.62
C ASP A 226 -26.43 14.27 -24.40
N THR A 227 -25.30 13.66 -24.05
CA THR A 227 -23.95 14.13 -24.45
C THR A 227 -23.71 13.96 -25.93
N ASP A 228 -24.22 12.89 -26.54
CA ASP A 228 -24.04 12.61 -27.97
C ASP A 228 -25.20 13.11 -28.84
N GLY A 229 -26.33 13.51 -28.24
CA GLY A 229 -27.48 14.11 -28.92
C GLY A 229 -28.31 13.10 -29.71
N ASP A 230 -28.27 11.82 -29.33
CA ASP A 230 -29.02 10.75 -29.98
C ASP A 230 -30.48 10.65 -29.51
N GLY A 231 -30.81 11.31 -28.40
CA GLY A 231 -32.14 11.39 -27.80
C GLY A 231 -32.39 10.47 -26.61
N ILE A 232 -31.38 9.73 -26.14
CA ILE A 232 -31.36 9.01 -24.87
C ILE A 232 -30.45 9.77 -23.90
N ASN A 233 -30.84 9.87 -22.63
CA ASN A 233 -30.02 10.56 -21.65
C ASN A 233 -28.83 9.70 -21.21
N ASP A 234 -27.77 10.35 -20.73
CA ASP A 234 -26.50 9.71 -20.37
C ASP A 234 -26.67 8.62 -19.28
N GLU A 235 -27.72 8.69 -18.46
CA GLU A 235 -28.03 7.66 -17.45
C GLU A 235 -28.51 6.34 -18.08
N LEU A 236 -29.24 6.41 -19.19
CA LEU A 236 -29.85 5.25 -19.86
C LEU A 236 -29.11 4.83 -21.13
N ASP A 237 -28.19 5.65 -21.62
CA ASP A 237 -27.45 5.41 -22.85
C ASP A 237 -26.29 4.42 -22.64
N GLN A 238 -26.33 3.32 -23.37
CA GLN A 238 -25.27 2.30 -23.40
C GLN A 238 -24.24 2.54 -24.50
N CYS A 239 -24.49 3.49 -25.39
CA CYS A 239 -23.67 3.82 -26.54
C CYS A 239 -23.38 5.33 -26.60
N PRO A 240 -22.51 5.88 -25.73
CA PRO A 240 -22.32 7.34 -25.49
C PRO A 240 -21.68 8.16 -26.62
N SER A 241 -21.66 7.64 -27.84
CA SER A 241 -21.03 8.24 -29.01
C SER A 241 -21.81 7.98 -30.29
N THR A 242 -23.08 7.61 -30.15
CA THR A 242 -23.99 7.44 -31.26
C THR A 242 -24.22 8.78 -31.92
N SER A 243 -24.16 8.80 -33.26
CA SER A 243 -24.35 10.05 -33.98
C SER A 243 -25.80 10.53 -33.89
N PRO A 244 -26.05 11.85 -33.68
CA PRO A 244 -27.40 12.40 -33.64
C PRO A 244 -28.24 12.01 -34.86
N ASN A 245 -29.52 11.70 -34.62
CA ASN A 245 -30.52 11.36 -35.65
C ASN A 245 -30.32 10.02 -36.39
N VAL A 246 -29.39 9.16 -35.93
CA VAL A 246 -29.33 7.77 -36.41
C VAL A 246 -30.47 6.97 -35.76
N PRO A 247 -31.10 6.01 -36.46
CA PRO A 247 -32.06 5.12 -35.83
C PRO A 247 -31.39 4.27 -34.74
N ILE A 248 -31.75 4.53 -33.49
CA ILE A 248 -31.26 3.83 -32.30
C ILE A 248 -32.30 2.86 -31.73
N ASN A 249 -31.85 1.93 -30.89
CA ASN A 249 -32.72 1.12 -30.03
C ASN A 249 -33.11 1.89 -28.75
N GLY A 250 -33.75 1.21 -27.79
CA GLY A 250 -34.14 1.82 -26.51
C GLY A 250 -32.99 2.10 -25.53
N PHE A 251 -31.75 1.85 -25.92
CA PHE A 251 -30.53 1.99 -25.11
C PHE A 251 -29.49 2.91 -25.78
N GLY A 252 -29.88 3.71 -26.78
CA GLY A 252 -28.97 4.64 -27.48
C GLY A 252 -28.08 4.01 -28.55
N CYS A 253 -28.16 2.70 -28.78
CA CYS A 253 -27.25 2.04 -29.72
C CYS A 253 -27.82 2.00 -31.14
N ALA A 254 -27.06 2.51 -32.11
CA ALA A 254 -27.36 2.33 -33.52
C ALA A 254 -27.17 0.88 -33.98
N ALA A 255 -27.71 0.54 -35.15
CA ALA A 255 -27.71 -0.83 -35.65
C ALA A 255 -26.31 -1.46 -35.79
N ASP A 256 -25.29 -0.64 -36.04
CA ASP A 256 -23.89 -0.99 -36.23
C ASP A 256 -23.04 -0.91 -34.95
N GLN A 257 -23.61 -0.55 -33.80
CA GLN A 257 -22.96 -0.51 -32.48
C GLN A 257 -23.46 -1.62 -31.53
N ARG A 258 -24.42 -2.44 -31.97
CA ARG A 258 -24.99 -3.50 -31.14
C ARG A 258 -24.15 -4.77 -31.24
N ASP A 259 -23.94 -5.40 -30.09
CA ASP A 259 -23.27 -6.68 -29.89
C ASP A 259 -24.17 -7.51 -28.95
N THR A 260 -24.94 -8.44 -29.54
CA THR A 260 -26.04 -9.14 -28.85
C THR A 260 -25.54 -10.18 -27.86
N ASP A 261 -24.44 -10.86 -28.16
CA ASP A 261 -23.86 -11.93 -27.34
C ASP A 261 -22.60 -11.49 -26.57
N MET A 262 -22.18 -10.23 -26.73
CA MET A 262 -21.12 -9.57 -25.98
C MET A 262 -19.75 -10.22 -26.19
N ASP A 263 -19.51 -10.69 -27.41
CA ASP A 263 -18.28 -11.39 -27.78
C ASP A 263 -17.18 -10.44 -28.31
N GLY A 264 -17.51 -9.16 -28.46
CA GLY A 264 -16.63 -8.10 -28.91
C GLY A 264 -16.76 -7.75 -30.40
N LEU A 265 -17.64 -8.41 -31.14
CA LEU A 265 -17.96 -8.09 -32.53
C LEU A 265 -19.42 -7.67 -32.69
N ASN A 266 -19.62 -6.55 -33.36
CA ASN A 266 -20.98 -6.03 -33.56
C ASN A 266 -21.80 -6.96 -34.48
N ASP A 267 -23.11 -7.05 -34.23
CA ASP A 267 -24.07 -7.93 -34.92
C ASP A 267 -23.99 -7.89 -36.46
N ASN A 268 -23.56 -6.76 -37.02
CA ASN A 268 -23.49 -6.54 -38.47
C ASN A 268 -22.24 -7.17 -39.13
N VAL A 269 -21.22 -7.50 -38.34
CA VAL A 269 -19.97 -8.12 -38.78
C VAL A 269 -19.71 -9.48 -38.13
N ASP A 270 -20.47 -9.83 -37.10
CA ASP A 270 -20.42 -11.13 -36.44
C ASP A 270 -21.11 -12.23 -37.28
N SER A 271 -20.39 -13.34 -37.48
CA SER A 271 -20.87 -14.52 -38.19
C SER A 271 -21.56 -15.53 -37.28
N CYS A 272 -21.39 -15.41 -35.96
CA CYS A 272 -21.80 -16.34 -34.93
C CYS A 272 -22.57 -15.62 -33.82
N PRO A 273 -23.84 -15.23 -34.05
CA PRO A 273 -24.62 -14.29 -33.22
C PRO A 273 -25.03 -14.78 -31.82
N ASN A 274 -24.49 -15.89 -31.34
CA ASN A 274 -24.78 -16.47 -30.02
C ASN A 274 -23.54 -17.16 -29.43
N THR A 275 -22.38 -16.54 -29.56
CA THR A 275 -21.14 -17.01 -28.97
C THR A 275 -21.21 -16.99 -27.45
N PRO A 276 -20.92 -18.12 -26.78
CA PRO A 276 -20.98 -18.16 -25.32
C PRO A 276 -20.00 -17.18 -24.71
N THR A 277 -20.47 -16.32 -23.79
CA THR A 277 -19.63 -15.35 -23.06
C THR A 277 -18.51 -15.97 -22.20
N SER A 278 -18.55 -17.28 -21.96
CA SER A 278 -17.48 -18.02 -21.30
C SER A 278 -16.32 -18.40 -22.23
N GLU A 279 -16.50 -18.27 -23.53
CA GLU A 279 -15.53 -18.65 -24.56
C GLU A 279 -14.98 -17.40 -25.25
N ILE A 280 -13.78 -17.50 -25.80
CA ILE A 280 -13.14 -16.40 -26.52
C ILE A 280 -13.51 -16.52 -28.00
N ALA A 281 -14.21 -15.51 -28.52
CA ALA A 281 -14.51 -15.39 -29.93
C ALA A 281 -13.25 -15.10 -30.77
N ASN A 282 -13.20 -15.67 -31.96
CA ASN A 282 -12.23 -15.30 -32.99
C ASN A 282 -12.68 -14.02 -33.73
N ASN A 283 -11.91 -13.59 -34.74
CA ASN A 283 -12.20 -12.35 -35.49
C ASN A 283 -13.51 -12.38 -36.32
N ASN A 284 -14.18 -13.51 -36.43
CA ASN A 284 -15.49 -13.64 -37.07
C ASN A 284 -16.63 -13.78 -36.04
N GLY A 285 -16.31 -13.68 -34.76
CA GLY A 285 -17.26 -13.78 -33.66
C GLY A 285 -17.56 -15.21 -33.26
N CYS A 286 -16.78 -16.19 -33.70
CA CYS A 286 -17.04 -17.60 -33.39
C CYS A 286 -16.04 -18.14 -32.37
N SER A 287 -16.52 -18.94 -31.42
CA SER A 287 -15.68 -19.68 -30.47
C SER A 287 -15.40 -21.12 -30.93
N PRO A 288 -14.43 -21.83 -30.33
CA PRO A 288 -14.14 -23.24 -30.65
C PRO A 288 -15.34 -24.20 -30.51
N SER A 289 -16.39 -23.84 -29.75
CA SER A 289 -17.62 -24.63 -29.68
C SER A 289 -18.57 -24.45 -30.87
N GLN A 290 -18.28 -23.49 -31.76
CA GLN A 290 -19.08 -23.15 -32.93
C GLN A 290 -18.29 -23.29 -34.23
N THR A 291 -16.96 -23.47 -34.16
CA THR A 291 -16.09 -23.71 -35.30
C THR A 291 -15.72 -25.18 -35.42
N ASP A 292 -15.67 -25.65 -36.66
CA ASP A 292 -15.21 -26.97 -37.08
C ASP A 292 -14.21 -26.70 -38.21
N THR A 293 -12.93 -26.67 -37.86
CA THR A 293 -11.86 -26.11 -38.70
C THR A 293 -11.50 -27.02 -39.87
N ASP A 294 -11.47 -28.33 -39.65
CA ASP A 294 -11.10 -29.33 -40.66
C ASP A 294 -12.32 -30.02 -41.31
N LEU A 295 -13.53 -29.68 -40.87
CA LEU A 295 -14.82 -30.10 -41.43
C LEU A 295 -15.10 -31.59 -41.29
N ASP A 296 -14.59 -32.18 -40.21
CA ASP A 296 -14.76 -33.58 -39.87
C ASP A 296 -16.10 -33.89 -39.17
N GLY A 297 -16.83 -32.83 -38.77
CA GLY A 297 -18.12 -32.89 -38.12
C GLY A 297 -18.08 -32.82 -36.59
N VAL A 298 -16.89 -32.63 -35.99
CA VAL A 298 -16.67 -32.39 -34.57
C VAL A 298 -16.18 -30.95 -34.40
N PHE A 299 -16.79 -30.19 -33.47
CA PHE A 299 -16.35 -28.82 -33.22
C PHE A 299 -14.98 -28.80 -32.55
N ASP A 300 -14.18 -27.76 -32.81
CA ASP A 300 -12.79 -27.63 -32.37
C ASP A 300 -12.61 -27.83 -30.86
N ASN A 301 -13.62 -27.52 -30.03
CA ASN A 301 -13.54 -27.72 -28.58
C ASN A 301 -13.70 -29.18 -28.12
N GLN A 302 -14.21 -30.05 -28.98
CA GLN A 302 -14.44 -31.48 -28.74
C GLN A 302 -13.55 -32.37 -29.62
N ASP A 303 -12.90 -31.78 -30.62
CA ASP A 303 -12.04 -32.46 -31.56
C ASP A 303 -10.64 -32.70 -30.95
N LEU A 304 -10.24 -33.97 -30.92
CA LEU A 304 -8.91 -34.39 -30.47
C LEU A 304 -7.88 -34.42 -31.61
N CYS A 305 -8.35 -34.27 -32.85
CA CYS A 305 -7.60 -34.45 -34.08
C CYS A 305 -7.83 -33.29 -35.06
N ALA A 306 -7.48 -32.06 -34.67
CA ALA A 306 -7.69 -30.77 -35.37
C ALA A 306 -7.25 -30.63 -36.85
N ASN A 307 -6.70 -31.68 -37.48
CA ASN A 307 -6.34 -31.70 -38.90
C ASN A 307 -6.67 -33.06 -39.52
N THR A 308 -7.84 -33.59 -39.21
CA THR A 308 -8.29 -34.88 -39.67
C THR A 308 -8.36 -34.96 -41.19
N ILE A 309 -7.71 -35.98 -41.72
CA ILE A 309 -7.72 -36.22 -43.15
C ILE A 309 -9.03 -36.91 -43.50
N LEU A 310 -9.94 -36.16 -44.14
CA LEU A 310 -11.26 -36.63 -44.56
C LEU A 310 -11.16 -37.66 -45.71
N THR A 311 -10.90 -38.91 -45.37
CA THR A 311 -10.88 -40.04 -46.32
C THR A 311 -12.05 -40.99 -46.11
N ASP A 312 -12.62 -41.44 -47.22
CA ASP A 312 -13.59 -42.54 -47.31
C ASP A 312 -12.81 -43.83 -47.65
N LEU A 313 -12.35 -44.54 -46.63
CA LEU A 313 -11.52 -45.74 -46.75
C LEU A 313 -12.33 -46.96 -47.19
N ASP A 314 -13.62 -47.02 -46.88
CA ASP A 314 -14.50 -48.16 -47.20
C ASP A 314 -15.32 -47.98 -48.50
N GLY A 315 -15.38 -46.75 -49.01
CA GLY A 315 -16.03 -46.38 -50.27
C GLY A 315 -17.55 -46.22 -50.16
N ASP A 316 -18.09 -46.02 -48.97
CA ASP A 316 -19.54 -45.88 -48.73
C ASP A 316 -20.10 -44.47 -49.00
N GLY A 317 -19.21 -43.49 -49.22
CA GLY A 317 -19.53 -42.09 -49.49
C GLY A 317 -19.55 -41.18 -48.25
N ASN A 318 -19.17 -41.68 -47.07
CA ASN A 318 -18.96 -40.91 -45.85
C ASN A 318 -17.47 -40.88 -45.48
N PHE A 319 -17.04 -39.89 -44.72
CA PHE A 319 -15.68 -39.86 -44.19
C PHE A 319 -15.57 -40.76 -42.97
N ASP A 320 -14.51 -41.58 -42.91
CA ASP A 320 -14.21 -42.43 -41.77
C ASP A 320 -13.55 -41.59 -40.68
N VAL A 321 -14.39 -40.95 -39.86
CA VAL A 321 -14.01 -40.15 -38.69
C VAL A 321 -14.81 -40.66 -37.50
N ASP A 322 -14.14 -40.86 -36.36
CA ASP A 322 -14.80 -41.31 -35.14
C ASP A 322 -15.49 -40.17 -34.37
N SER A 323 -16.04 -40.47 -33.19
CA SER A 323 -16.73 -39.46 -32.38
C SER A 323 -15.82 -38.42 -31.72
N ALA A 324 -14.50 -38.62 -31.77
CA ALA A 324 -13.50 -37.70 -31.25
C ALA A 324 -12.88 -36.83 -32.35
N GLY A 325 -13.35 -36.98 -33.59
CA GLY A 325 -12.83 -36.26 -34.74
C GLY A 325 -11.63 -36.95 -35.39
N CYS A 326 -11.30 -38.19 -35.03
CA CYS A 326 -10.08 -38.83 -35.54
C CYS A 326 -10.37 -39.81 -36.68
N SER A 327 -9.58 -39.76 -37.75
CA SER A 327 -9.60 -40.81 -38.78
C SER A 327 -8.82 -42.05 -38.33
N PRO A 328 -9.17 -43.28 -38.76
CA PRO A 328 -8.43 -44.49 -38.41
C PRO A 328 -6.94 -44.48 -38.74
N ILE A 329 -6.51 -43.63 -39.69
CA ILE A 329 -5.09 -43.49 -40.02
C ILE A 329 -4.32 -42.62 -39.02
N GLN A 330 -4.99 -41.85 -38.17
CA GLN A 330 -4.41 -40.97 -37.14
C GLN A 330 -4.49 -41.58 -35.73
N TYR A 331 -4.75 -42.89 -35.62
CA TYR A 331 -4.65 -43.58 -34.34
C TYR A 331 -3.18 -43.75 -33.93
N ASP A 332 -2.95 -43.88 -32.64
CA ASP A 332 -1.66 -44.19 -32.02
C ASP A 332 -1.72 -45.64 -31.54
N ASP A 333 -1.20 -46.57 -32.35
CA ASP A 333 -1.39 -48.01 -32.16
C ASP A 333 -0.58 -48.56 -30.97
N ASP A 334 0.59 -48.00 -30.68
CA ASP A 334 1.50 -48.45 -29.62
C ASP A 334 1.45 -47.57 -28.35
N ASN A 335 0.71 -46.46 -28.39
CA ASN A 335 0.46 -45.50 -27.32
C ASN A 335 1.70 -44.71 -26.91
N ASP A 336 2.56 -44.39 -27.87
CA ASP A 336 3.77 -43.60 -27.67
C ASP A 336 3.56 -42.08 -27.83
N MET A 337 2.32 -41.68 -28.11
CA MET A 337 1.84 -40.32 -28.35
C MET A 337 2.10 -39.76 -29.76
N ILE A 338 2.62 -40.57 -30.69
CA ILE A 338 2.77 -40.21 -32.10
C ILE A 338 1.76 -41.01 -32.91
N ASP A 339 0.95 -40.34 -33.72
CA ASP A 339 -0.04 -41.04 -34.53
C ASP A 339 0.59 -41.77 -35.72
N ASN A 340 -0.07 -42.83 -36.19
CA ASN A 340 0.38 -43.71 -37.27
C ASN A 340 0.68 -42.97 -38.60
N THR A 341 0.18 -41.75 -38.83
CA THR A 341 0.54 -40.98 -40.04
C THR A 341 1.94 -40.39 -39.97
N ILE A 342 2.47 -40.20 -38.76
CA ILE A 342 3.78 -39.61 -38.47
C ILE A 342 4.76 -40.67 -37.94
N ASP A 343 4.26 -41.69 -37.24
CA ASP A 343 5.04 -42.73 -36.59
C ASP A 343 5.71 -43.68 -37.60
N ILE A 344 7.05 -43.60 -37.66
CA ILE A 344 7.92 -44.45 -38.48
C ILE A 344 8.26 -45.76 -37.74
N CYS A 345 8.21 -45.76 -36.41
CA CYS A 345 8.62 -46.83 -35.52
C CYS A 345 7.38 -47.34 -34.74
N PRO A 346 6.56 -48.22 -35.35
CA PRO A 346 5.21 -48.58 -34.90
C PRO A 346 5.12 -49.41 -33.60
N ALA A 347 6.21 -49.46 -32.82
CA ALA A 347 6.32 -50.20 -31.58
C ALA A 347 7.47 -49.64 -30.73
N THR A 348 7.31 -48.46 -30.16
CA THR A 348 8.20 -47.86 -29.17
C THR A 348 8.33 -48.77 -27.94
N PRO A 349 9.56 -49.12 -27.51
CA PRO A 349 9.78 -49.95 -26.33
C PRO A 349 9.22 -49.32 -25.06
N ASN A 350 8.62 -50.17 -24.21
CA ASN A 350 7.91 -49.70 -23.02
C ASN A 350 8.83 -48.97 -22.04
N GLY A 351 8.52 -47.69 -21.77
CA GLY A 351 9.28 -46.82 -20.87
C GLY A 351 10.28 -45.90 -21.58
N GLU A 352 10.41 -46.01 -22.90
CA GLU A 352 11.19 -45.09 -23.72
C GLU A 352 10.32 -43.93 -24.23
N GLN A 353 10.96 -42.87 -24.71
CA GLN A 353 10.27 -41.71 -25.28
C GLN A 353 10.60 -41.65 -26.77
N PRO A 354 9.59 -41.61 -27.65
CA PRO A 354 9.82 -41.46 -29.07
C PRO A 354 10.21 -40.00 -29.38
N ASN A 355 10.97 -39.82 -30.46
CA ASN A 355 11.22 -38.53 -31.06
C ASN A 355 10.02 -38.09 -31.92
N SER A 356 10.16 -36.97 -32.65
CA SER A 356 9.08 -36.40 -33.47
C SER A 356 8.62 -37.26 -34.65
N VAL A 357 9.27 -38.40 -34.91
CA VAL A 357 8.87 -39.37 -35.96
C VAL A 357 8.54 -40.74 -35.39
N GLY A 358 8.29 -40.85 -34.08
CA GLY A 358 7.85 -42.09 -33.42
C GLY A 358 8.98 -43.04 -32.99
N CYS A 359 10.26 -42.70 -33.22
CA CYS A 359 11.37 -43.60 -32.87
C CYS A 359 12.03 -43.20 -31.55
N SER A 360 12.23 -44.14 -30.63
CA SER A 360 13.03 -43.92 -29.43
C SER A 360 14.53 -44.07 -29.70
N ASP A 361 15.38 -43.55 -28.79
CA ASP A 361 16.84 -43.60 -28.91
C ASP A 361 17.38 -45.01 -29.16
N SER A 362 16.74 -46.05 -28.60
CA SER A 362 17.16 -47.45 -28.76
C SER A 362 16.87 -48.03 -30.15
N GLN A 363 15.93 -47.43 -30.88
CA GLN A 363 15.52 -47.82 -32.23
C GLN A 363 16.24 -47.00 -33.32
N LEU A 364 17.12 -46.08 -32.92
CA LEU A 364 17.97 -45.32 -33.83
C LEU A 364 19.27 -46.09 -34.10
N ASP A 365 19.90 -45.74 -35.21
CA ASP A 365 21.22 -46.19 -35.66
C ASP A 365 22.02 -44.90 -35.91
N GLU A 366 22.74 -44.43 -34.88
CA GLU A 366 23.32 -43.08 -34.82
C GLU A 366 24.53 -42.91 -35.75
N ASP A 367 25.36 -43.94 -35.89
CA ASP A 367 26.57 -43.93 -36.73
C ASP A 367 26.37 -44.61 -38.11
N MET A 368 25.17 -45.15 -38.35
CA MET A 368 24.74 -45.78 -39.61
C MET A 368 25.53 -47.05 -39.97
N ASP A 369 25.98 -47.79 -38.96
CA ASP A 369 26.70 -49.05 -39.11
C ASP A 369 25.77 -50.28 -39.31
N SER A 370 24.45 -50.05 -39.26
CA SER A 370 23.36 -51.04 -39.34
C SER A 370 23.09 -51.85 -38.06
N ILE A 371 23.67 -51.46 -36.93
CA ILE A 371 23.36 -51.96 -35.59
C ILE A 371 22.54 -50.87 -34.88
N TRP A 372 21.43 -51.25 -34.25
CA TRP A 372 20.64 -50.29 -33.49
C TRP A 372 21.36 -49.95 -32.19
N ASN A 373 21.19 -48.72 -31.72
CA ASN A 373 21.77 -48.22 -30.47
C ASN A 373 21.50 -49.15 -29.26
N SER A 374 20.39 -49.89 -29.25
CA SER A 374 20.09 -50.87 -28.18
C SER A 374 21.09 -52.02 -28.08
N ASP A 375 21.71 -52.38 -29.20
CA ASP A 375 22.62 -53.53 -29.35
C ASP A 375 24.05 -53.08 -29.71
N ASP A 376 24.28 -51.78 -29.85
CA ASP A 376 25.57 -51.18 -30.21
C ASP A 376 26.39 -50.78 -28.97
N LEU A 377 27.59 -51.38 -28.84
CA LEU A 377 28.56 -51.04 -27.79
C LEU A 377 29.53 -49.94 -28.22
N CYS A 378 29.62 -49.66 -29.51
CA CYS A 378 30.54 -48.71 -30.15
C CYS A 378 29.76 -47.71 -31.02
N PHE A 379 28.92 -46.91 -30.36
CA PHE A 379 28.01 -45.91 -30.91
C PHE A 379 28.63 -44.80 -31.78
N ASP A 380 29.95 -44.79 -31.93
CA ASP A 380 30.73 -43.77 -32.63
C ASP A 380 31.60 -44.36 -33.76
N THR A 381 31.25 -45.54 -34.27
CA THR A 381 32.04 -46.20 -35.29
C THR A 381 32.03 -45.39 -36.59
N PRO A 382 33.20 -45.04 -37.15
CA PRO A 382 33.26 -44.26 -38.36
C PRO A 382 32.52 -44.93 -39.53
N ALA A 383 31.62 -44.17 -40.15
CA ALA A 383 30.80 -44.64 -41.26
C ALA A 383 31.64 -45.29 -42.39
N GLY A 384 31.32 -46.55 -42.70
CA GLY A 384 31.97 -47.33 -43.76
C GLY A 384 32.98 -48.37 -43.28
N GLU A 385 33.29 -48.41 -41.98
CA GLU A 385 34.03 -49.53 -41.37
C GLU A 385 33.14 -50.77 -41.23
N SER A 386 33.76 -51.95 -41.25
CA SER A 386 33.03 -53.20 -40.99
C SER A 386 33.00 -53.47 -39.49
N VAL A 387 31.80 -53.54 -38.93
CA VAL A 387 31.56 -53.80 -37.51
C VAL A 387 31.24 -55.25 -37.21
N ASP A 388 31.43 -55.66 -35.96
CA ASP A 388 30.97 -56.95 -35.48
C ASP A 388 29.52 -56.90 -34.95
N GLN A 389 29.12 -57.89 -34.16
CA GLN A 389 27.74 -58.00 -33.67
C GLN A 389 27.39 -56.97 -32.58
N ASN A 390 28.39 -56.27 -32.05
CA ASN A 390 28.22 -55.25 -31.02
C ASN A 390 28.51 -53.85 -31.57
N GLY A 391 28.48 -53.65 -32.90
CA GLY A 391 28.77 -52.37 -33.55
C GLY A 391 30.24 -51.93 -33.50
N CYS A 392 31.15 -52.74 -32.96
CA CYS A 392 32.56 -52.35 -32.86
C CYS A 392 33.38 -52.74 -34.08
N SER A 393 34.14 -51.79 -34.64
CA SER A 393 35.16 -52.07 -35.64
C SER A 393 36.41 -52.73 -35.04
N GLU A 394 37.28 -53.32 -35.86
CA GLU A 394 38.53 -53.92 -35.40
C GLU A 394 39.48 -52.92 -34.70
N TYR A 395 39.37 -51.64 -35.03
CA TYR A 395 40.23 -50.59 -34.47
C TYR A 395 39.78 -50.11 -33.09
N GLN A 396 38.49 -50.25 -32.75
CA GLN A 396 37.93 -49.89 -31.43
C GLN A 396 38.03 -51.03 -30.41
N LYS A 397 38.50 -52.21 -30.81
CA LYS A 397 38.69 -53.36 -29.90
C LYS A 397 39.97 -53.19 -29.08
N ASP A 398 40.02 -53.81 -27.92
CA ASP A 398 41.21 -53.94 -27.06
C ASP A 398 41.54 -55.44 -26.97
N ASP A 399 42.47 -55.89 -27.82
CA ASP A 399 42.75 -57.31 -28.03
C ASP A 399 43.49 -57.96 -26.85
N ASP A 400 44.37 -57.22 -26.16
CA ASP A 400 45.17 -57.74 -25.05
C ASP A 400 44.69 -57.30 -23.64
N GLN A 401 43.63 -56.49 -23.61
CA GLN A 401 42.88 -56.04 -22.44
C GLN A 401 43.70 -55.18 -21.48
N ASP A 402 44.71 -54.49 -21.99
CA ASP A 402 45.58 -53.64 -21.18
C ASP A 402 44.97 -52.24 -20.93
N GLY A 403 43.86 -51.93 -21.59
CA GLY A 403 43.12 -50.67 -21.48
C GLY A 403 43.31 -49.71 -22.64
N TYR A 404 44.15 -50.04 -23.64
CA TYR A 404 44.30 -49.28 -24.87
C TYR A 404 43.62 -50.02 -26.04
N VAL A 405 42.85 -49.30 -26.84
CA VAL A 405 42.25 -49.90 -28.06
C VAL A 405 43.34 -50.12 -29.11
N ASN A 406 43.14 -51.07 -30.00
CA ASN A 406 44.05 -51.46 -31.07
C ASN A 406 44.49 -50.27 -31.95
N ALA A 407 43.68 -49.21 -32.06
CA ALA A 407 44.04 -47.99 -32.77
C ALA A 407 45.09 -47.11 -32.05
N GLU A 408 45.17 -47.24 -30.73
CA GLU A 408 45.99 -46.44 -29.82
C GLU A 408 47.10 -47.26 -29.12
N ASP A 409 47.12 -48.57 -29.32
CA ASP A 409 48.11 -49.49 -28.75
C ASP A 409 49.23 -49.84 -29.76
N ASP A 410 50.41 -49.26 -29.55
CA ASP A 410 51.63 -49.58 -30.31
C ASP A 410 52.24 -50.93 -29.91
N CYS A 411 51.79 -51.51 -28.80
CA CYS A 411 52.34 -52.68 -28.14
C CYS A 411 51.30 -53.79 -27.91
N SER A 412 50.88 -54.43 -29.01
CA SER A 412 49.76 -55.38 -29.10
C SER A 412 49.76 -56.67 -28.24
N ASN A 413 50.66 -56.81 -27.25
CA ASN A 413 50.67 -57.92 -26.29
C ASN A 413 51.22 -57.48 -24.92
N THR A 414 50.86 -56.29 -24.47
CA THR A 414 51.26 -55.78 -23.18
C THR A 414 50.61 -56.62 -22.07
N PRO A 415 51.39 -57.16 -21.12
CA PRO A 415 50.81 -58.06 -20.13
C PRO A 415 49.90 -57.30 -19.16
N LEU A 416 48.67 -57.80 -19.02
CA LEU A 416 47.62 -57.30 -18.12
C LEU A 416 48.14 -56.89 -16.73
N ASN A 417 47.79 -55.68 -16.29
CA ASN A 417 48.17 -55.02 -15.03
C ASN A 417 49.61 -54.50 -14.93
N ASN A 418 50.36 -54.43 -16.04
CA ASN A 418 51.58 -53.61 -16.05
C ASN A 418 51.22 -52.12 -16.13
N ILE A 419 52.16 -51.29 -15.66
CA ILE A 419 52.10 -49.85 -15.92
C ILE A 419 52.54 -49.64 -17.36
N THR A 420 51.64 -49.12 -18.17
CA THR A 420 51.85 -48.75 -19.58
C THR A 420 52.14 -47.27 -19.70
N ASP A 421 52.85 -46.90 -20.76
CA ASP A 421 52.94 -45.51 -21.21
C ASP A 421 51.69 -45.10 -22.01
N ASP A 422 51.71 -43.90 -22.59
CA ASP A 422 50.59 -43.34 -23.34
C ASP A 422 50.35 -44.06 -24.69
N ASN A 423 51.20 -45.00 -25.09
CA ASN A 423 51.10 -45.77 -26.34
C ASN A 423 50.81 -47.27 -26.09
N GLY A 424 50.33 -47.64 -24.89
CA GLY A 424 50.06 -49.04 -24.53
C GLY A 424 51.30 -49.88 -24.24
N CYS A 425 52.50 -49.29 -24.19
CA CYS A 425 53.74 -50.06 -24.00
C CYS A 425 54.17 -50.12 -22.53
N SER A 426 54.50 -51.31 -22.02
CA SER A 426 55.09 -51.43 -20.68
C SER A 426 56.61 -51.16 -20.66
N LEU A 427 57.15 -50.78 -19.50
CA LEU A 427 58.58 -50.47 -19.31
C LEU A 427 59.54 -51.63 -19.67
N ILE A 428 59.05 -52.87 -19.75
CA ILE A 428 59.85 -54.03 -20.16
C ILE A 428 59.87 -54.25 -21.68
N GLN A 429 58.94 -53.62 -22.41
CA GLN A 429 58.83 -53.64 -23.88
C GLN A 429 59.57 -52.45 -24.52
N LEU A 430 59.85 -51.39 -23.75
CA LEU A 430 60.55 -50.19 -24.22
C LEU A 430 62.08 -50.39 -24.24
N ASP A 431 62.71 -50.03 -25.36
CA ASP A 431 64.17 -50.01 -25.60
C ASP A 431 64.45 -48.73 -26.40
N SER A 432 64.63 -47.63 -25.67
CA SER A 432 64.56 -46.26 -26.16
C SER A 432 65.73 -45.88 -27.07
N ASP A 433 66.88 -46.55 -26.95
CA ASP A 433 68.05 -46.31 -27.79
C ASP A 433 68.41 -47.49 -28.72
N GLY A 434 67.76 -48.63 -28.56
CA GLY A 434 67.87 -49.79 -29.42
C GLY A 434 69.17 -50.57 -29.24
N ASP A 435 69.80 -50.49 -28.07
CA ASP A 435 71.05 -51.19 -27.76
C ASP A 435 70.85 -52.70 -27.45
N GLY A 436 69.60 -53.10 -27.24
CA GLY A 436 69.18 -54.47 -26.95
C GLY A 436 69.01 -54.78 -25.46
N VAL A 437 69.14 -53.80 -24.58
CA VAL A 437 68.73 -53.82 -23.17
C VAL A 437 67.48 -52.95 -23.05
N ASN A 438 66.42 -53.46 -22.41
CA ASN A 438 65.22 -52.65 -22.24
C ASN A 438 65.45 -51.53 -21.21
N ASP A 439 64.68 -50.46 -21.31
CA ASP A 439 64.84 -49.24 -20.50
C ASP A 439 64.80 -49.51 -18.99
N TYR A 440 64.09 -50.55 -18.57
CA TYR A 440 64.02 -50.95 -17.17
C TYR A 440 65.35 -51.54 -16.64
N PHE A 441 66.13 -52.21 -17.48
CA PHE A 441 67.41 -52.83 -17.12
C PHE A 441 68.63 -52.06 -17.62
N ASP A 442 68.43 -51.01 -18.41
CA ASP A 442 69.50 -50.16 -18.92
C ASP A 442 69.84 -49.03 -17.92
N ALA A 443 71.11 -48.92 -17.53
CA ALA A 443 71.59 -47.83 -16.69
C ALA A 443 71.62 -46.47 -17.43
N PHE A 444 71.72 -46.48 -18.75
CA PHE A 444 71.67 -45.31 -19.62
C PHE A 444 70.70 -45.54 -20.80
N PRO A 445 69.37 -45.55 -20.56
CA PRO A 445 68.34 -45.91 -21.56
C PRO A 445 68.27 -45.07 -22.86
N PHE A 446 69.16 -44.10 -23.03
CA PHE A 446 69.18 -43.19 -24.19
C PHE A 446 70.57 -43.13 -24.85
N ASP A 447 71.56 -43.91 -24.41
CA ASP A 447 72.88 -44.03 -25.03
C ASP A 447 73.18 -45.47 -25.46
N SER A 448 72.94 -45.75 -26.73
CA SER A 448 73.05 -47.10 -27.31
C SER A 448 74.44 -47.71 -27.34
N ASN A 449 75.44 -47.06 -26.74
CA ASN A 449 76.78 -47.59 -26.60
C ASN A 449 77.11 -48.06 -25.19
N GLU A 450 76.27 -47.79 -24.19
CA GLU A 450 76.60 -47.95 -22.77
C GLU A 450 75.36 -48.36 -21.98
N SER A 451 75.29 -49.60 -21.52
CA SER A 451 74.13 -50.07 -20.73
C SER A 451 74.46 -50.54 -19.31
N VAL A 452 75.72 -50.38 -18.90
CA VAL A 452 76.22 -50.90 -17.61
C VAL A 452 76.96 -49.82 -16.83
N ASP A 453 76.47 -49.57 -15.62
CA ASP A 453 77.11 -48.83 -14.54
C ASP A 453 77.07 -49.72 -13.29
N THR A 454 78.18 -50.40 -13.00
CA THR A 454 78.21 -51.46 -12.01
C THR A 454 78.17 -50.92 -10.57
N ASP A 455 78.72 -49.73 -10.30
CA ASP A 455 78.73 -49.13 -8.97
C ASP A 455 77.75 -47.97 -8.79
N GLY A 456 77.11 -47.51 -9.87
CA GLY A 456 76.01 -46.56 -9.85
C GLY A 456 76.47 -45.12 -9.67
N ASP A 457 77.72 -44.80 -9.97
CA ASP A 457 78.27 -43.44 -9.83
C ASP A 457 77.89 -42.50 -11.00
N GLY A 458 77.21 -43.05 -12.02
CA GLY A 458 76.76 -42.34 -13.22
C GLY A 458 77.81 -42.24 -14.31
N ILE A 459 78.96 -42.90 -14.17
CA ILE A 459 79.98 -43.05 -15.20
C ILE A 459 79.95 -44.49 -15.70
N THR A 460 79.85 -44.65 -17.01
CA THR A 460 79.82 -45.96 -17.68
C THR A 460 81.06 -46.78 -17.29
N ASP A 461 80.91 -48.08 -17.06
CA ASP A 461 82.01 -48.98 -16.72
C ASP A 461 83.21 -48.88 -17.71
N ARG A 462 82.94 -48.55 -18.98
CA ARG A 462 83.97 -48.41 -20.01
C ARG A 462 84.86 -47.17 -19.83
N LEU A 463 84.31 -46.10 -19.28
CA LEU A 463 84.99 -44.82 -19.08
C LEU A 463 85.49 -44.64 -17.65
N ASP A 464 85.06 -45.50 -16.73
CA ASP A 464 85.50 -45.47 -15.35
C ASP A 464 86.84 -46.21 -15.13
N ALA A 465 87.77 -45.53 -14.47
CA ALA A 465 89.03 -46.11 -14.04
C ALA A 465 88.87 -47.08 -12.85
N TYR A 466 87.79 -46.97 -12.07
CA TYR A 466 87.47 -47.86 -10.94
C TYR A 466 85.99 -48.32 -10.94
N PRO A 467 85.57 -49.18 -11.91
CA PRO A 467 84.16 -49.58 -12.13
C PRO A 467 83.43 -50.37 -11.01
N LEU A 468 83.97 -50.40 -9.80
CA LEU A 468 83.42 -51.08 -8.62
C LEU A 468 83.54 -50.21 -7.35
N ASP A 469 83.94 -48.94 -7.49
CA ASP A 469 84.18 -47.99 -6.41
C ASP A 469 83.55 -46.65 -6.76
N GLU A 470 82.29 -46.49 -6.35
CA GLU A 470 81.43 -45.32 -6.60
C GLU A 470 82.05 -43.95 -6.21
N THR A 471 83.15 -43.97 -5.46
CA THR A 471 83.79 -42.76 -4.94
C THR A 471 84.90 -42.21 -5.83
N ARG A 472 85.28 -42.88 -6.92
CA ARG A 472 86.45 -42.51 -7.72
C ARG A 472 86.36 -42.91 -9.20
N SER A 473 86.46 -41.94 -10.12
CA SER A 473 86.42 -42.26 -11.57
C SER A 473 87.63 -41.83 -12.43
N GLU A 474 88.67 -41.18 -11.87
CA GLU A 474 89.90 -40.73 -12.61
C GLU A 474 91.23 -41.36 -12.10
N ALA A 475 92.17 -41.66 -13.01
CA ALA A 475 93.47 -42.29 -12.68
C ALA A 475 94.60 -41.31 -12.28
N GLU A 476 95.42 -41.66 -11.28
CA GLU A 476 96.52 -40.83 -10.75
C GLU A 476 97.76 -40.74 -11.67
N ALA A 477 98.24 -39.52 -11.99
CA ALA A 477 99.38 -39.28 -12.88
C ALA A 477 100.76 -39.34 -12.20
N LYS A 478 101.74 -40.05 -12.81
CA LYS A 478 103.18 -39.98 -12.51
C LYS A 478 103.97 -39.36 -13.68
N GLU A 479 104.83 -38.38 -13.39
CA GLU A 479 105.58 -37.52 -14.33
C GLU A 479 106.95 -38.11 -14.81
N SER A 480 107.40 -37.68 -16.01
CA SER A 480 108.69 -37.90 -16.75
C SER A 480 108.78 -39.10 -17.73
N GLY A 481 108.93 -38.94 -19.06
CA GLY A 481 109.08 -37.77 -19.94
C GLY A 481 109.22 -38.14 -21.44
N GLY A 482 108.74 -37.28 -22.37
CA GLY A 482 109.02 -37.41 -23.81
C GLY A 482 108.06 -36.78 -24.87
N GLY A 483 106.87 -36.26 -24.51
CA GLY A 483 105.84 -35.90 -25.52
C GLY A 483 105.89 -34.50 -26.16
N PHE A 484 106.75 -33.59 -25.67
CA PHE A 484 106.70 -32.16 -26.02
C PHE A 484 107.11 -31.81 -27.46
N MET A 485 107.60 -32.77 -28.26
CA MET A 485 108.02 -32.53 -29.65
C MET A 485 106.87 -32.57 -30.67
N TYR A 486 105.74 -33.22 -30.38
CA TYR A 486 104.65 -33.34 -31.37
C TYR A 486 103.66 -32.18 -31.37
N ILE A 487 103.49 -31.51 -30.21
CA ILE A 487 102.56 -30.40 -30.03
C ILE A 487 102.95 -29.18 -30.88
N VAL A 488 104.24 -29.00 -31.16
CA VAL A 488 104.76 -27.89 -31.98
C VAL A 488 104.44 -28.06 -33.48
N ILE A 489 104.24 -29.29 -33.97
CA ILE A 489 103.98 -29.57 -35.39
C ILE A 489 102.49 -29.42 -35.74
N ALA A 490 101.58 -29.75 -34.81
CA ALA A 490 100.13 -29.67 -35.04
C ALA A 490 99.62 -28.21 -35.12
N ILE A 491 100.19 -27.30 -34.33
CA ILE A 491 99.79 -25.88 -34.27
C ILE A 491 100.13 -25.14 -35.58
N LEU A 492 101.14 -25.58 -36.32
CA LEU A 492 101.54 -24.97 -37.60
C LEU A 492 100.61 -25.32 -38.77
N ILE A 493 99.85 -26.42 -38.70
CA ILE A 493 98.94 -26.84 -39.77
C ILE A 493 97.57 -26.15 -39.66
N ILE A 494 97.08 -25.95 -38.44
CA ILE A 494 95.76 -25.33 -38.20
C ILE A 494 95.79 -23.82 -38.50
N GLY A 495 96.92 -23.15 -38.27
CA GLY A 495 97.10 -21.72 -38.56
C GLY A 495 96.99 -21.34 -40.04
N ILE A 496 97.18 -22.28 -40.97
CA ILE A 496 97.12 -22.04 -42.42
C ILE A 496 95.67 -22.17 -42.95
N ILE A 497 94.82 -22.98 -42.31
CA ILE A 497 93.44 -23.21 -42.73
C ILE A 497 92.50 -22.13 -42.17
N GLY A 498 92.76 -21.60 -40.96
CA GLY A 498 91.98 -20.53 -40.35
C GLY A 498 92.04 -19.17 -41.08
N ALA A 499 93.05 -18.94 -41.92
CA ALA A 499 93.24 -17.65 -42.61
C ALA A 499 92.50 -17.54 -43.96
N LEU A 500 91.93 -18.63 -44.49
CA LEU A 500 91.28 -18.67 -45.82
C LEU A 500 89.74 -18.66 -45.80
N LEU A 501 89.09 -18.76 -44.64
CA LEU A 501 87.63 -18.79 -44.50
C LEU A 501 87.00 -17.49 -43.96
N VAL A 502 87.76 -16.39 -43.95
CA VAL A 502 87.23 -15.04 -43.66
C VAL A 502 87.28 -14.21 -44.94
N VAL A 503 86.20 -14.26 -45.75
CA VAL A 503 85.63 -13.15 -46.55
C VAL A 503 84.39 -13.66 -47.30
N ARG A 504 83.22 -13.16 -46.86
CA ARG A 504 81.97 -12.83 -47.61
C ARG A 504 81.33 -13.94 -48.45
N ASN A 505 80.02 -14.13 -48.47
CA ASN A 505 78.87 -13.27 -48.20
C ASN A 505 77.62 -14.14 -48.39
N LYS A 506 76.45 -13.60 -48.00
CA LYS A 506 75.12 -13.89 -48.61
C LYS A 506 74.56 -15.29 -48.32
N GLN A 507 73.26 -15.55 -48.38
CA GLN A 507 71.99 -14.82 -48.32
C GLN A 507 70.94 -15.96 -48.35
N GLU A 508 69.77 -15.72 -47.75
CA GLU A 508 68.48 -16.37 -48.06
C GLU A 508 68.19 -17.81 -47.62
N GLY A 509 66.88 -18.01 -47.36
CA GLY A 509 66.19 -19.29 -47.12
C GLY A 509 66.26 -19.68 -45.65
N GLY A 510 65.17 -19.68 -44.87
CA GLY A 510 63.85 -20.23 -45.18
C GLY A 510 63.68 -21.50 -44.33
N TYR A 511 62.50 -21.62 -43.72
CA TYR A 511 61.95 -22.76 -42.95
C TYR A 511 61.81 -22.57 -41.43
N GLN A 512 60.53 -22.42 -41.06
CA GLN A 512 59.93 -22.63 -39.75
C GLN A 512 59.77 -24.12 -39.44
N SER A 513 59.69 -24.41 -38.14
CA SER A 513 59.14 -25.58 -37.41
C SER A 513 60.19 -26.18 -36.46
N PRO A 514 59.89 -26.95 -35.38
CA PRO A 514 58.65 -27.15 -34.59
C PRO A 514 58.93 -27.05 -33.04
N PHE A 515 57.97 -27.49 -32.21
CA PHE A 515 57.84 -27.54 -30.73
C PHE A 515 57.07 -26.34 -30.16
N SER A 516 55.83 -26.45 -29.65
CA SER A 516 54.91 -27.57 -29.29
C SER A 516 53.46 -27.02 -29.37
N GLN A 517 52.42 -27.69 -29.90
CA GLN A 517 51.59 -28.77 -29.32
C GLN A 517 51.13 -28.45 -27.87
N VAL A 518 49.85 -28.47 -27.44
CA VAL A 518 48.58 -29.11 -27.88
C VAL A 518 47.33 -28.29 -27.43
N ALA A 519 46.22 -28.46 -28.18
CA ALA A 519 44.74 -28.33 -28.05
C ALA A 519 44.03 -27.73 -26.80
N GLU A 520 42.76 -27.29 -26.80
CA GLU A 520 41.49 -27.69 -27.47
C GLU A 520 40.51 -26.49 -27.65
N THR A 521 39.87 -26.31 -28.83
CA THR A 521 38.43 -26.54 -29.24
C THR A 521 37.37 -25.64 -28.54
N ASP A 522 36.28 -25.17 -29.13
CA ASP A 522 35.81 -25.00 -30.51
C ASP A 522 34.75 -23.87 -30.52
N ASP A 523 34.32 -23.53 -31.73
CA ASP A 523 32.99 -23.07 -32.12
C ASP A 523 32.76 -21.62 -32.61
N VAL A 524 32.11 -21.58 -33.77
CA VAL A 524 32.13 -20.52 -34.76
C VAL A 524 30.80 -19.77 -34.76
N THR A 525 30.83 -18.43 -34.70
CA THR A 525 29.83 -17.59 -35.40
C THR A 525 30.32 -16.15 -35.53
N GLU A 526 30.70 -15.75 -36.75
CA GLU A 526 30.98 -14.36 -37.11
C GLU A 526 29.73 -13.71 -37.71
N ASN A 527 29.25 -12.63 -37.10
CA ASN A 527 29.16 -11.29 -37.71
C ASN A 527 28.22 -10.41 -36.90
N ASN A 528 28.74 -9.38 -36.24
CA ASN A 528 28.11 -8.06 -36.26
C ASN A 528 29.09 -6.97 -35.84
N MET A 529 29.53 -6.19 -36.84
CA MET A 529 30.18 -4.91 -36.69
C MET A 529 29.18 -3.84 -36.19
N ALA A 530 29.72 -2.90 -35.43
CA ALA A 530 29.31 -1.50 -35.25
C ALA A 530 28.00 -1.23 -34.48
N GLN A 531 28.12 -0.90 -33.19
CA GLN A 531 28.16 0.48 -32.67
C GLN A 531 26.90 1.32 -32.96
N THR A 532 25.98 1.35 -32.01
CA THR A 532 25.62 2.58 -31.30
C THR A 532 25.06 2.24 -29.92
N ASP A 533 25.73 2.75 -28.90
CA ASP A 533 25.55 2.49 -27.48
C ASP A 533 24.65 3.59 -26.90
N TYR A 534 23.45 3.22 -26.42
CA TYR A 534 22.60 4.05 -25.56
C TYR A 534 22.31 3.24 -24.29
N GLN A 535 23.05 3.56 -23.23
CA GLN A 535 22.83 3.05 -21.87
C GLN A 535 21.45 3.49 -21.36
N SER A 536 20.58 2.51 -21.10
CA SER A 536 19.43 2.66 -20.22
C SER A 536 19.90 2.88 -18.79
N LYS A 537 19.32 3.85 -18.10
CA LYS A 537 19.43 4.00 -16.66
C LYS A 537 18.48 3.02 -16.00
N ASP A 538 19.03 2.02 -15.32
CA ASP A 538 18.27 1.18 -14.40
C ASP A 538 17.82 1.97 -13.18
N VAL A 539 16.52 1.88 -12.88
CA VAL A 539 15.89 2.33 -11.64
C VAL A 539 15.86 1.13 -10.68
N PRO A 540 16.14 1.30 -9.37
CA PRO A 540 16.38 0.17 -8.48
C PRO A 540 15.12 -0.68 -8.26
N GLN A 541 15.35 -1.99 -8.20
CA GLN A 541 14.40 -3.03 -7.78
C GLN A 541 13.76 -2.67 -6.42
N ILE A 542 12.42 -2.64 -6.37
CA ILE A 542 11.66 -2.57 -5.11
C ILE A 542 11.68 -3.98 -4.50
N SER A 543 12.43 -4.12 -3.42
CA SER A 543 12.39 -5.30 -2.56
C SER A 543 11.07 -5.37 -1.79
N GLN A 544 10.39 -6.52 -1.89
CA GLN A 544 9.56 -7.17 -0.87
C GLN A 544 8.73 -6.24 0.03
N GLN A 545 7.44 -6.07 -0.30
CA GLN A 545 6.45 -5.37 0.52
C GLN A 545 6.25 -6.09 1.86
N GLN A 546 6.55 -5.38 2.95
CA GLN A 546 6.04 -5.69 4.29
C GLN A 546 4.66 -5.03 4.45
N ASN A 547 3.77 -5.67 5.21
CA ASN A 547 2.46 -5.15 5.63
C ASN A 547 2.49 -3.64 5.86
N GLN A 548 1.68 -2.89 5.11
CA GLN A 548 1.58 -1.44 5.24
C GLN A 548 0.43 -1.10 6.18
N THR A 549 0.73 -0.29 7.21
CA THR A 549 -0.27 0.25 8.13
C THR A 549 -0.26 1.77 8.07
N TRP A 550 -1.43 2.41 8.11
CA TRP A 550 -1.59 3.87 8.13
C TRP A 550 -2.79 4.29 8.98
N GLU A 551 -2.95 5.58 9.25
CA GLU A 551 -4.08 6.14 9.99
C GLU A 551 -4.80 7.17 9.14
N GLU A 552 -6.12 7.07 9.07
CA GLU A 552 -6.98 8.00 8.33
C GLU A 552 -8.27 8.23 9.12
N ASN A 553 -8.59 9.50 9.36
CA ASN A 553 -9.79 9.92 10.12
C ASN A 553 -9.92 9.27 11.52
N GLY A 554 -8.80 8.98 12.19
CA GLY A 554 -8.78 8.37 13.52
C GLY A 554 -9.02 6.86 13.55
N VAL A 555 -9.01 6.21 12.39
CA VAL A 555 -9.06 4.75 12.23
C VAL A 555 -7.71 4.25 11.72
N HIS A 556 -7.15 3.23 12.37
CA HIS A 556 -5.93 2.58 11.89
C HIS A 556 -6.28 1.52 10.85
N TRP A 557 -5.57 1.51 9.73
CA TRP A 557 -5.75 0.64 8.58
C TRP A 557 -4.52 -0.24 8.34
N SER A 558 -4.73 -1.43 7.78
CA SER A 558 -3.69 -2.37 7.36
C SER A 558 -4.08 -3.03 6.05
N ILE A 559 -3.11 -3.20 5.14
CA ILE A 559 -3.24 -4.03 3.94
C ILE A 559 -2.21 -5.15 3.97
N ASP A 560 -2.65 -6.39 3.71
CA ASP A 560 -1.79 -7.57 3.68
C ASP A 560 -1.18 -7.84 2.29
N GLU A 561 -0.36 -8.89 2.21
CA GLU A 561 0.33 -9.32 0.97
C GLU A 561 -0.64 -9.73 -0.15
N ASN A 562 -1.91 -10.02 0.16
CA ASN A 562 -2.94 -10.37 -0.81
C ASN A 562 -3.84 -9.17 -1.19
N GLY A 563 -3.56 -7.98 -0.66
CA GLY A 563 -4.35 -6.78 -0.91
C GLY A 563 -5.63 -6.69 -0.07
N GLN A 564 -5.79 -7.50 0.98
CA GLN A 564 -6.98 -7.43 1.85
C GLN A 564 -6.86 -6.27 2.84
N LEU A 565 -7.88 -5.42 2.87
CA LEU A 565 -7.97 -4.26 3.75
C LEU A 565 -8.57 -4.65 5.11
N SER A 566 -7.95 -4.22 6.20
CA SER A 566 -8.43 -4.40 7.57
C SER A 566 -8.33 -3.09 8.37
N TYR A 567 -9.24 -2.88 9.33
CA TYR A 567 -9.22 -1.73 10.25
C TYR A 567 -9.08 -2.18 11.71
N PHE A 568 -8.51 -1.35 12.56
CA PHE A 568 -8.28 -1.66 13.98
C PHE A 568 -9.49 -1.23 14.82
N ASP A 569 -10.21 -2.19 15.40
CA ASP A 569 -11.30 -1.91 16.33
C ASP A 569 -10.77 -1.77 17.77
N ASN A 570 -10.97 -0.57 18.32
CA ASN A 570 -10.53 -0.22 19.68
C ASN A 570 -11.35 -0.92 20.77
N GLY A 571 -12.56 -1.41 20.45
CA GLY A 571 -13.43 -2.17 21.36
C GLY A 571 -13.00 -3.63 21.52
N THR A 572 -12.55 -4.28 20.44
CA THR A 572 -12.10 -5.68 20.43
C THR A 572 -10.59 -5.83 20.57
N GLN A 573 -9.83 -4.74 20.41
CA GLN A 573 -8.36 -4.71 20.37
C GLN A 573 -7.78 -5.65 19.30
N SER A 574 -8.45 -5.75 18.15
CA SER A 574 -8.06 -6.61 17.03
C SER A 574 -8.28 -5.96 15.66
N TRP A 575 -7.56 -6.46 14.66
CA TRP A 575 -7.75 -6.10 13.27
C TRP A 575 -8.96 -6.85 12.69
N GLU A 576 -9.93 -6.12 12.16
CA GLU A 576 -11.10 -6.66 11.51
C GLU A 576 -11.07 -6.38 10.01
N LEU A 577 -11.53 -7.35 9.22
CA LEU A 577 -11.50 -7.27 7.76
C LEU A 577 -12.56 -6.28 7.28
N PHE A 578 -12.16 -5.32 6.45
CA PHE A 578 -13.07 -4.34 5.88
C PHE A 578 -13.81 -4.98 4.70
N GLN A 579 -15.10 -5.26 4.88
CA GLN A 579 -15.99 -5.72 3.81
C GLN A 579 -16.82 -4.53 3.34
N GLN A 580 -16.79 -4.25 2.03
CA GLN A 580 -17.59 -3.22 1.38
C GLN A 580 -19.08 -3.56 1.41
#